data_AF-A0A9D7A8M8-F1
#
_entry.id   AF-A0A9D7A8M8-F1
#
_cell.length_a   1.000
_cell.length_b   1.000
_cell.length_c   1.000
_cell.angle_alpha   90.00
_cell.angle_beta   90.00
_cell.angle_gamma   90.00
#
_symmetry.space_group_name_H-M   'P 1'
#
loop_
_entity.id
_entity.type
_entity.pdbx_description
1 polymer ?
#
loop_
_entity_poly.entity_id
_entity_poly.type
_entity_poly.pdbx_seq_one_letter_code
_entity_poly.pdbx_strand_id
1 'polypeptide(L)'
;MKSFTPASLLPAKHVALCLAARRWVRRLAAAATAAFTLALALPATAAYVLAPQYAGSFAAGAGADAQFHRIQNDWAGSAVLWDEANRRFGGGAPVGTFAWGTGLWGQVDWLAVQQAAAGEASAASGAIVQSHEGVLPTVNHGNSRYTECYSATWGPAALVPFFAPAAPLGNCDNPEAGDPAQQNWTARYSGFIRITDPGEYNFSVLHDDGFFFRLIGAGGAEVDIGRDFLNPRDRVGFDQNLVLDEGLYAFELGAWNRLGAGIVDLRWTSGCTDACDWTLVPGENLLSASQVPEPPAAALVLIALLSLWLARAGLPRKRRPRSRCSLPGA
;
A
#
# COMPACT_ATOMS: atom_id res chain seq x y z
N MET A 1 18.83 104.70 -21.98
CA MET A 1 17.57 103.93 -21.95
C MET A 1 17.90 102.51 -21.52
N LYS A 2 17.11 101.96 -20.58
CA LYS A 2 17.44 100.83 -19.69
C LYS A 2 17.73 99.51 -20.44
N SER A 3 18.88 98.91 -20.16
CA SER A 3 19.26 97.56 -20.59
C SER A 3 18.67 96.50 -19.66
N PHE A 4 17.97 95.52 -20.22
CA PHE A 4 17.49 94.32 -19.52
C PHE A 4 18.51 93.19 -19.69
N THR A 5 18.94 92.61 -18.56
CA THR A 5 19.72 91.36 -18.48
C THR A 5 18.77 90.16 -18.37
N PRO A 6 18.96 89.07 -19.14
CA PRO A 6 18.22 87.83 -18.92
C PRO A 6 18.94 86.91 -17.92
N ALA A 7 18.14 86.19 -17.16
CA ALA A 7 18.52 85.31 -16.05
C ALA A 7 19.24 84.03 -16.49
N SER A 8 20.25 83.65 -15.70
CA SER A 8 21.03 82.41 -15.81
C SER A 8 20.23 81.20 -15.34
N LEU A 9 19.95 80.27 -16.26
CA LEU A 9 19.42 78.92 -15.97
C LEU A 9 20.51 78.02 -15.37
N LEU A 10 20.28 77.56 -14.14
CA LEU A 10 21.10 76.54 -13.49
C LEU A 10 20.93 75.16 -14.17
N PRO A 11 22.00 74.34 -14.27
CA PRO A 11 21.98 73.09 -15.02
C PRO A 11 21.28 71.97 -14.24
N ALA A 12 20.16 71.49 -14.77
CA ALA A 12 19.32 70.40 -14.24
C ALA A 12 19.98 69.00 -14.19
N LYS A 13 21.30 68.89 -14.36
CA LYS A 13 21.98 67.60 -14.54
C LYS A 13 22.35 66.86 -13.25
N HIS A 14 22.38 67.52 -12.09
CA HIS A 14 22.80 66.87 -10.84
C HIS A 14 21.68 66.17 -10.04
N VAL A 15 20.41 66.49 -10.28
CA VAL A 15 19.28 65.85 -9.56
C VAL A 15 18.93 64.47 -10.13
N ALA A 16 19.19 64.24 -11.42
CA ALA A 16 18.83 62.99 -12.11
C ALA A 16 19.65 61.77 -11.66
N LEU A 17 20.95 61.95 -11.31
CA LEU A 17 21.82 60.84 -10.93
C LEU A 17 21.47 60.26 -9.54
N CYS A 18 21.03 61.09 -8.60
CA CYS A 18 20.71 60.66 -7.23
C CYS A 18 19.41 59.84 -7.15
N LEU A 19 18.44 60.11 -8.04
CA LEU A 19 17.18 59.37 -8.13
C LEU A 19 17.33 58.01 -8.83
N ALA A 20 18.27 57.88 -9.78
CA ALA A 20 18.54 56.62 -10.46
C ALA A 20 19.16 55.58 -9.50
N ALA A 21 20.13 55.97 -8.67
CA ALA A 21 20.78 55.08 -7.70
C ALA A 21 19.79 54.51 -6.66
N ARG A 22 18.85 55.33 -6.15
CA ARG A 22 17.82 54.88 -5.19
C ARG A 22 16.81 53.90 -5.78
N ARG A 23 16.54 53.96 -7.09
CA ARG A 23 15.63 53.01 -7.78
C ARG A 23 16.28 51.65 -7.99
N TRP A 24 17.60 51.59 -8.19
CA TRP A 24 18.34 50.34 -8.34
C TRP A 24 18.46 49.56 -7.02
N VAL A 25 18.76 50.25 -5.92
CA VAL A 25 18.83 49.60 -4.58
C VAL A 25 17.48 49.03 -4.15
N ARG A 26 16.36 49.72 -4.44
CA ARG A 26 15.00 49.21 -4.12
C ARG A 26 14.60 48.00 -4.97
N ARG A 27 15.03 47.93 -6.23
CA ARG A 27 14.75 46.77 -7.11
C ARG A 27 15.58 45.54 -6.73
N LEU A 28 16.84 45.74 -6.34
CA LEU A 28 17.69 44.66 -5.83
C LEU A 28 17.19 44.12 -4.48
N ALA A 29 16.77 45.00 -3.57
CA ALA A 29 16.19 44.60 -2.29
C ALA A 29 14.89 43.80 -2.49
N ALA A 30 13.98 44.26 -3.36
CA ALA A 30 12.72 43.56 -3.65
C ALA A 30 12.94 42.17 -4.28
N ALA A 31 13.87 42.05 -5.23
CA ALA A 31 14.23 40.78 -5.86
C ALA A 31 14.89 39.80 -4.87
N ALA A 32 15.72 40.28 -3.95
CA ALA A 32 16.32 39.47 -2.91
C ALA A 32 15.27 38.92 -1.92
N THR A 33 14.29 39.73 -1.51
CA THR A 33 13.16 39.25 -0.67
C THR A 33 12.29 38.22 -1.39
N ALA A 34 12.00 38.41 -2.69
CA ALA A 34 11.19 37.46 -3.46
C ALA A 34 11.89 36.10 -3.62
N ALA A 35 13.21 36.10 -3.83
CA ALA A 35 14.01 34.88 -3.87
C ALA A 35 14.09 34.19 -2.49
N PHE A 36 14.16 34.96 -1.40
CA PHE A 36 14.17 34.40 -0.05
C PHE A 36 12.81 33.79 0.36
N THR A 37 11.69 34.38 -0.07
CA THR A 37 10.36 33.80 0.17
C THR A 37 10.06 32.58 -0.69
N LEU A 38 10.61 32.49 -1.91
CA LEU A 38 10.47 31.29 -2.74
C LEU A 38 11.30 30.12 -2.21
N ALA A 39 12.47 30.37 -1.63
CA ALA A 39 13.32 29.34 -1.04
C ALA A 39 12.75 28.73 0.26
N LEU A 40 11.89 29.47 0.98
CA LEU A 40 11.21 28.99 2.19
C LEU A 40 9.87 28.28 1.90
N ALA A 41 9.43 28.28 0.64
CA ALA A 41 8.19 27.62 0.20
C ALA A 41 8.45 26.24 -0.43
N LEU A 42 9.55 25.58 -0.07
CA LEU A 42 9.66 24.15 -0.31
C LEU A 42 8.61 23.46 0.57
N PRO A 43 7.67 22.68 0.01
CA PRO A 43 6.76 21.89 0.81
C PRO A 43 7.60 20.92 1.62
N ALA A 44 7.79 21.19 2.92
CA ALA A 44 8.27 20.20 3.85
C ALA A 44 7.14 19.18 4.00
N THR A 45 7.14 18.15 3.14
CA THR A 45 6.30 16.98 3.33
C THR A 45 6.81 16.28 4.57
N ALA A 46 6.09 16.44 5.68
CA ALA A 46 6.41 15.73 6.91
C ALA A 46 6.32 14.23 6.62
N ALA A 47 7.41 13.50 6.86
CA ALA A 47 7.44 12.06 6.65
C ALA A 47 6.33 11.39 7.48
N TYR A 48 5.67 10.39 6.89
CA TYR A 48 4.54 9.76 7.54
C TYR A 48 5.04 8.76 8.60
N VAL A 49 4.73 9.02 9.87
CA VAL A 49 5.11 8.13 10.96
C VAL A 49 4.06 7.05 11.12
N LEU A 50 4.44 5.79 10.95
CA LEU A 50 3.61 4.62 11.23
C LEU A 50 4.26 3.83 12.37
N ALA A 51 3.58 3.72 13.51
CA ALA A 51 4.07 2.93 14.63
C ALA A 51 3.83 1.42 14.38
N PRO A 52 4.71 0.52 14.85
CA PRO A 52 4.57 -0.92 14.63
C PRO A 52 3.36 -1.47 15.38
N GLN A 53 2.70 -2.48 14.80
CA GLN A 53 1.65 -3.21 15.48
C GLN A 53 2.18 -3.93 16.73
N TYR A 54 3.38 -4.49 16.63
CA TYR A 54 4.12 -5.03 17.76
C TYR A 54 5.54 -4.43 17.78
N ALA A 55 5.82 -3.59 18.77
CA ALA A 55 7.13 -2.95 18.92
C ALA A 55 8.20 -3.92 19.44
N GLY A 56 9.46 -3.67 19.06
CA GLY A 56 10.64 -4.38 19.57
C GLY A 56 11.23 -5.40 18.59
N SER A 57 12.23 -6.15 19.06
CA SER A 57 12.97 -7.10 18.23
C SER A 57 12.25 -8.44 18.08
N PHE A 58 12.22 -8.97 16.86
CA PHE A 58 11.62 -10.27 16.53
C PHE A 58 12.63 -11.18 15.81
N ALA A 59 12.46 -12.49 15.96
CA ALA A 59 13.25 -13.48 15.24
C ALA A 59 13.13 -13.31 13.72
N ALA A 60 14.11 -13.83 12.98
CA ALA A 60 14.05 -13.84 11.51
C ALA A 60 12.84 -14.63 11.03
N GLY A 61 12.15 -14.06 10.06
CA GLY A 61 11.05 -14.71 9.38
C GLY A 61 11.51 -15.78 8.40
N ALA A 62 10.53 -16.47 7.82
CA ALA A 62 10.77 -17.50 6.79
C ALA A 62 10.02 -17.20 5.48
N GLY A 63 9.26 -16.11 5.42
CA GLY A 63 8.36 -15.81 4.33
C GLY A 63 7.02 -15.28 4.77
N ALA A 64 6.17 -14.98 3.79
CA ALA A 64 4.80 -14.53 3.99
C ALA A 64 3.81 -15.67 3.74
N ASP A 65 2.64 -15.61 4.38
CA ASP A 65 1.51 -16.43 3.98
C ASP A 65 1.09 -16.03 2.57
N ALA A 66 0.90 -17.00 1.68
CA ALA A 66 0.59 -16.78 0.28
C ALA A 66 -0.55 -17.70 -0.17
N GLN A 67 -1.51 -17.13 -0.87
CA GLN A 67 -2.59 -17.83 -1.55
C GLN A 67 -2.58 -17.45 -3.02
N PHE A 68 -2.72 -18.43 -3.90
CA PHE A 68 -2.90 -18.21 -5.33
C PHE A 68 -4.09 -18.98 -5.83
N HIS A 69 -4.87 -18.38 -6.72
CA HIS A 69 -6.00 -19.04 -7.36
C HIS A 69 -6.01 -18.69 -8.83
N ARG A 70 -6.09 -19.72 -9.68
CA ARG A 70 -6.40 -19.57 -11.11
C ARG A 70 -7.87 -19.86 -11.33
N ILE A 71 -8.51 -19.06 -12.17
CA ILE A 71 -9.89 -19.28 -12.60
C ILE A 71 -9.98 -19.75 -14.05
N GLN A 72 -11.16 -20.21 -14.45
CA GLN A 72 -11.49 -20.49 -15.85
C GLN A 72 -11.31 -19.25 -16.72
N ASN A 73 -10.72 -19.40 -17.92
CA ASN A 73 -10.45 -18.26 -18.82
C ASN A 73 -11.71 -17.67 -19.46
N ASP A 74 -12.79 -18.45 -19.52
CA ASP A 74 -14.11 -18.08 -20.02
C ASP A 74 -15.07 -17.66 -18.89
N TRP A 75 -14.58 -17.52 -17.65
CA TRP A 75 -15.37 -16.98 -16.55
C TRP A 75 -15.83 -15.55 -16.89
N ALA A 76 -17.15 -15.36 -16.97
CA ALA A 76 -17.81 -14.09 -17.29
C ALA A 76 -18.54 -13.48 -16.08
N GLY A 77 -18.02 -13.73 -14.87
CA GLY A 77 -18.62 -13.24 -13.62
C GLY A 77 -18.13 -11.87 -13.15
N SER A 78 -17.33 -11.17 -13.97
CA SER A 78 -16.70 -9.91 -13.55
C SER A 78 -17.72 -8.82 -13.24
N ALA A 79 -17.58 -8.23 -12.06
CA ALA A 79 -18.44 -7.15 -11.56
C ALA A 79 -17.88 -5.75 -11.83
N VAL A 80 -16.70 -5.65 -12.45
CA VAL A 80 -16.10 -4.37 -12.86
C VAL A 80 -17.04 -3.66 -13.82
N LEU A 81 -17.32 -2.37 -13.58
CA LEU A 81 -18.20 -1.59 -14.44
C LEU A 81 -17.43 -1.04 -15.65
N TRP A 82 -17.99 -1.25 -16.84
CA TRP A 82 -17.47 -0.77 -18.13
C TRP A 82 -18.48 0.11 -18.87
N ASP A 83 -18.02 1.30 -19.23
CA ASP A 83 -18.74 2.30 -20.01
C ASP A 83 -18.38 2.11 -21.49
N GLU A 84 -19.16 1.28 -22.19
CA GLU A 84 -18.93 0.91 -23.60
C GLU A 84 -18.85 2.14 -24.53
N ALA A 85 -19.64 3.18 -24.26
CA ALA A 85 -19.68 4.37 -25.09
C ALA A 85 -18.39 5.19 -24.98
N ASN A 86 -17.82 5.28 -23.77
CA ASN A 86 -16.62 6.08 -23.51
C ASN A 86 -15.33 5.24 -23.40
N ARG A 87 -15.44 3.91 -23.49
CA ARG A 87 -14.34 2.94 -23.36
C ARG A 87 -13.50 3.12 -22.10
N ARG A 88 -14.16 3.16 -20.94
CA ARG A 88 -13.52 3.38 -19.64
C ARG A 88 -14.15 2.54 -18.53
N PHE A 89 -13.33 2.21 -17.53
CA PHE A 89 -13.78 1.57 -16.30
C PHE A 89 -14.47 2.56 -15.35
N GLY A 90 -15.25 2.02 -14.41
CA GLY A 90 -15.85 2.78 -13.30
C GLY A 90 -17.29 3.26 -13.52
N GLY A 91 -17.93 2.90 -14.63
CA GLY A 91 -19.34 3.21 -14.92
C GLY A 91 -19.93 2.25 -15.94
N GLY A 92 -21.24 2.31 -16.20
CA GLY A 92 -21.89 1.46 -17.22
C GLY A 92 -22.34 0.09 -16.69
N ALA A 93 -22.14 -0.97 -17.48
CA ALA A 93 -22.58 -2.33 -17.17
C ALA A 93 -21.41 -3.20 -16.69
N PRO A 94 -21.64 -4.24 -15.87
CA PRO A 94 -20.58 -5.16 -15.49
C PRO A 94 -19.93 -5.81 -16.70
N VAL A 95 -18.60 -5.93 -16.71
CA VAL A 95 -17.82 -6.50 -17.82
C VAL A 95 -18.33 -7.89 -18.19
N GLY A 96 -18.70 -8.71 -17.20
CA GLY A 96 -19.26 -10.05 -17.42
C GLY A 96 -20.54 -10.11 -18.27
N THR A 97 -21.23 -8.97 -18.48
CA THR A 97 -22.43 -8.91 -19.33
C THR A 97 -22.12 -8.77 -20.83
N PHE A 98 -20.88 -8.46 -21.19
CA PHE A 98 -20.45 -8.34 -22.59
C PHE A 98 -19.91 -9.66 -23.12
N ALA A 99 -20.16 -9.97 -24.39
CA ALA A 99 -19.71 -11.23 -25.02
C ALA A 99 -18.17 -11.39 -25.03
N TRP A 100 -17.43 -10.29 -24.92
CA TRP A 100 -15.96 -10.27 -24.83
C TRP A 100 -15.44 -10.26 -23.37
N GLY A 101 -16.33 -10.09 -22.39
CA GLY A 101 -16.00 -9.82 -21.00
C GLY A 101 -15.72 -11.08 -20.19
N THR A 102 -14.56 -11.68 -20.39
CA THR A 102 -14.09 -12.83 -19.60
C THR A 102 -12.81 -12.53 -18.82
N GLY A 103 -12.56 -13.31 -17.77
CA GLY A 103 -11.37 -13.21 -16.93
C GLY A 103 -11.47 -12.17 -15.82
N LEU A 104 -10.32 -11.81 -15.24
CA LEU A 104 -10.22 -10.89 -14.10
C LEU A 104 -10.03 -9.44 -14.59
N TRP A 105 -10.86 -8.51 -14.14
CA TRP A 105 -10.81 -7.12 -14.63
C TRP A 105 -10.48 -6.10 -13.55
N GLY A 106 -10.40 -6.48 -12.28
CA GLY A 106 -10.13 -5.54 -11.19
C GLY A 106 -10.25 -6.17 -9.80
N GLN A 107 -10.09 -5.33 -8.77
CA GLN A 107 -10.04 -5.71 -7.37
C GLN A 107 -11.33 -6.40 -6.89
N VAL A 108 -12.49 -6.01 -7.44
CA VAL A 108 -13.77 -6.67 -7.10
C VAL A 108 -13.78 -8.14 -7.52
N ASP A 109 -13.12 -8.48 -8.62
CA ASP A 109 -13.01 -9.86 -9.09
C ASP A 109 -12.00 -10.65 -8.24
N TRP A 110 -10.88 -10.01 -7.89
CA TRP A 110 -9.94 -10.57 -6.91
C TRP A 110 -10.67 -10.92 -5.60
N LEU A 111 -11.50 -10.02 -5.06
CA LEU A 111 -12.26 -10.27 -3.84
C LEU A 111 -13.24 -11.42 -4.02
N ALA A 112 -13.95 -11.49 -5.15
CA ALA A 112 -14.86 -12.59 -5.44
C ALA A 112 -14.13 -13.94 -5.47
N VAL A 113 -12.92 -13.99 -6.02
CA VAL A 113 -12.08 -15.19 -6.04
C VAL A 113 -11.64 -15.58 -4.63
N GLN A 114 -11.17 -14.63 -3.82
CA GLN A 114 -10.79 -14.92 -2.42
C GLN A 114 -11.99 -15.43 -1.59
N GLN A 115 -13.17 -14.83 -1.77
CA GLN A 115 -14.41 -15.30 -1.12
C GLN A 115 -14.77 -16.73 -1.56
N ALA A 116 -14.72 -17.02 -2.87
CA ALA A 116 -14.99 -18.36 -3.37
C ALA A 116 -13.98 -19.38 -2.82
N ALA A 117 -12.70 -19.02 -2.72
CA ALA A 117 -11.67 -19.87 -2.13
C ALA A 117 -11.91 -20.14 -0.64
N ALA A 118 -12.46 -19.17 0.09
CA ALA A 118 -12.87 -19.33 1.49
C ALA A 118 -14.17 -20.13 1.67
N GLY A 119 -14.80 -20.59 0.58
CA GLY A 119 -16.08 -21.32 0.61
C GLY A 119 -17.30 -20.42 0.75
N GLU A 120 -17.15 -19.11 0.60
CA GLU A 120 -18.25 -18.15 0.58
C GLU A 120 -18.91 -18.10 -0.81
N ALA A 121 -20.22 -17.83 -0.84
CA ALA A 121 -20.92 -17.64 -2.09
C ALA A 121 -20.51 -16.30 -2.74
N SER A 122 -20.01 -16.35 -3.97
CA SER A 122 -19.57 -15.17 -4.74
C SER A 122 -19.78 -15.39 -6.24
N ALA A 123 -19.52 -14.36 -7.04
CA ALA A 123 -19.56 -14.46 -8.50
C ALA A 123 -18.51 -15.44 -9.09
N ALA A 124 -17.48 -15.79 -8.32
CA ALA A 124 -16.43 -16.73 -8.71
C ALA A 124 -16.65 -18.15 -8.15
N SER A 125 -17.77 -18.43 -7.47
CA SER A 125 -18.07 -19.78 -6.97
C SER A 125 -18.11 -20.78 -8.13
N GLY A 126 -17.24 -21.80 -8.08
CA GLY A 126 -17.09 -22.80 -9.13
C GLY A 126 -16.16 -22.40 -10.30
N ALA A 127 -15.60 -21.18 -10.29
CA ALA A 127 -14.69 -20.70 -11.33
C ALA A 127 -13.22 -21.09 -11.08
N ILE A 128 -12.83 -21.38 -9.84
CA ILE A 128 -11.44 -21.72 -9.47
C ILE A 128 -11.08 -23.11 -10.03
N VAL A 129 -9.99 -23.19 -10.79
CA VAL A 129 -9.48 -24.43 -11.41
C VAL A 129 -8.19 -24.94 -10.80
N GLN A 130 -7.40 -24.07 -10.18
CA GLN A 130 -6.17 -24.41 -9.47
C GLN A 130 -5.99 -23.48 -8.28
N SER A 131 -5.44 -24.01 -7.18
CA SER A 131 -5.16 -23.25 -5.97
C SER A 131 -3.81 -23.66 -5.38
N HIS A 132 -3.19 -22.73 -4.67
CA HIS A 132 -2.05 -22.97 -3.80
C HIS A 132 -2.22 -22.14 -2.52
N GLU A 133 -1.80 -22.71 -1.39
CA GLU A 133 -1.69 -22.01 -0.11
C GLU A 133 -0.42 -22.51 0.60
N GLY A 134 0.34 -21.59 1.19
CA GLY A 134 1.56 -21.91 1.91
C GLY A 134 2.35 -20.68 2.32
N VAL A 135 3.53 -20.90 2.92
CA VAL A 135 4.47 -19.83 3.25
C VAL A 135 5.53 -19.75 2.14
N LEU A 136 5.72 -18.56 1.57
CA LEU A 136 6.70 -18.32 0.51
C LEU A 136 7.79 -17.34 0.96
N PRO A 137 9.07 -17.64 0.69
CA PRO A 137 10.21 -16.89 1.24
C PRO A 137 10.34 -15.47 0.66
N THR A 138 9.66 -15.18 -0.45
CA THR A 138 9.66 -13.85 -1.08
C THR A 138 8.29 -13.58 -1.69
N VAL A 139 7.98 -12.30 -1.89
CA VAL A 139 6.88 -11.87 -2.74
C VAL A 139 7.48 -11.47 -4.09
N ASN A 140 7.77 -12.44 -4.95
CA ASN A 140 8.32 -12.21 -6.29
C ASN A 140 7.91 -13.35 -7.25
N HIS A 141 6.66 -13.31 -7.73
CA HIS A 141 6.07 -14.39 -8.52
C HIS A 141 5.42 -13.87 -9.80
N GLY A 142 5.71 -14.54 -10.91
CA GLY A 142 5.10 -14.26 -12.21
C GLY A 142 4.80 -15.52 -12.99
N ASN A 143 4.27 -15.34 -14.19
CA ASN A 143 4.09 -16.43 -15.14
C ASN A 143 5.30 -16.57 -16.09
N SER A 144 5.35 -17.64 -16.88
CA SER A 144 6.43 -17.91 -17.82
C SER A 144 6.63 -16.74 -18.80
N ARG A 145 5.53 -16.10 -19.19
CA ARG A 145 5.52 -14.95 -20.09
C ARG A 145 6.27 -13.75 -19.53
N TYR A 146 6.07 -13.43 -18.25
CA TYR A 146 6.86 -12.41 -17.56
C TYR A 146 8.35 -12.76 -17.58
N THR A 147 8.68 -13.97 -17.16
CA THR A 147 10.07 -14.42 -17.00
C THR A 147 10.84 -14.38 -18.31
N GLU A 148 10.18 -14.71 -19.42
CA GLU A 148 10.78 -14.66 -20.74
C GLU A 148 10.96 -13.22 -21.26
N CYS A 149 9.86 -12.46 -21.34
CA CYS A 149 9.86 -11.23 -22.11
C CYS A 149 10.34 -10.02 -21.32
N TYR A 150 10.31 -10.08 -19.97
CA TYR A 150 10.41 -8.88 -19.13
C TYR A 150 11.43 -8.99 -17.99
N SER A 151 11.95 -10.18 -17.69
CA SER A 151 12.94 -10.36 -16.61
C SER A 151 14.23 -9.56 -16.84
N ALA A 152 14.63 -9.33 -18.10
CA ALA A 152 15.79 -8.51 -18.42
C ALA A 152 15.62 -7.03 -18.05
N THR A 153 14.37 -6.54 -18.01
CA THR A 153 14.06 -5.15 -17.64
C THR A 153 13.81 -5.01 -16.15
N TRP A 154 13.05 -5.95 -15.57
CA TRP A 154 12.50 -5.79 -14.22
C TRP A 154 13.10 -6.74 -13.16
N GLY A 155 13.94 -7.67 -13.61
CA GLY A 155 14.53 -8.72 -12.78
C GLY A 155 13.76 -10.05 -12.86
N PRO A 156 14.41 -11.17 -12.49
CA PRO A 156 13.77 -12.48 -12.50
C PRO A 156 12.71 -12.61 -11.41
N ALA A 157 11.68 -13.43 -11.68
CA ALA A 157 10.67 -13.84 -10.72
C ALA A 157 10.56 -15.37 -10.66
N ALA A 158 10.15 -15.89 -9.52
CA ALA A 158 9.75 -17.29 -9.42
C ALA A 158 8.44 -17.50 -10.20
N LEU A 159 8.20 -18.72 -10.67
CA LEU A 159 6.89 -19.06 -11.22
C LEU A 159 5.87 -19.13 -10.08
N VAL A 160 4.65 -18.66 -10.33
CA VAL A 160 3.50 -18.99 -9.47
C VAL A 160 3.50 -20.51 -9.20
N PRO A 161 3.30 -20.98 -7.95
CA PRO A 161 3.63 -22.36 -7.57
C PRO A 161 3.00 -23.49 -8.40
N PHE A 162 1.81 -23.27 -8.98
CA PHE A 162 1.13 -24.27 -9.82
C PHE A 162 1.38 -24.09 -11.34
N PHE A 163 2.29 -23.20 -11.73
CA PHE A 163 2.77 -23.03 -13.12
C PHE A 163 4.06 -23.81 -13.41
N ALA A 164 4.45 -24.75 -12.54
CA ALA A 164 5.55 -25.66 -12.79
C ALA A 164 5.05 -26.93 -13.53
N PRO A 165 5.73 -27.37 -14.61
CA PRO A 165 6.90 -26.75 -15.24
C PRO A 165 6.56 -25.49 -16.05
N ALA A 166 7.57 -24.66 -16.30
CA ALA A 166 7.44 -23.46 -17.15
C ALA A 166 6.80 -23.81 -18.50
N ALA A 167 5.88 -22.96 -18.95
CA ALA A 167 5.31 -23.05 -20.29
C ALA A 167 6.38 -22.72 -21.35
N PRO A 168 6.20 -23.23 -22.60
CA PRO A 168 7.05 -22.85 -23.72
C PRO A 168 7.08 -21.34 -23.94
N LEU A 169 8.21 -20.88 -24.46
CA LEU A 169 8.46 -19.50 -24.83
C LEU A 169 7.35 -18.95 -25.77
N GLY A 170 6.73 -17.86 -25.37
CA GLY A 170 5.66 -17.17 -26.11
C GLY A 170 6.20 -16.01 -26.94
N ASN A 171 5.53 -15.67 -28.04
CA ASN A 171 5.91 -14.55 -28.91
C ASN A 171 5.83 -13.19 -28.19
N CYS A 172 6.95 -12.59 -27.79
CA CYS A 172 7.01 -11.30 -27.05
C CYS A 172 6.40 -10.08 -27.79
N ASP A 173 6.06 -10.20 -29.07
CA ASP A 173 5.49 -9.12 -29.88
C ASP A 173 3.98 -8.90 -29.62
N ASN A 174 3.26 -9.90 -29.09
CA ASN A 174 1.85 -9.75 -28.73
C ASN A 174 1.69 -9.58 -27.21
N PRO A 175 1.27 -8.41 -26.70
CA PRO A 175 1.15 -8.17 -25.26
C PRO A 175 0.18 -9.13 -24.55
N GLU A 176 -0.85 -9.62 -25.25
CA GLU A 176 -1.85 -10.54 -24.69
C GLU A 176 -1.46 -12.03 -24.85
N ALA A 177 -0.39 -12.33 -25.59
CA ALA A 177 0.07 -13.71 -25.75
C ALA A 177 0.63 -14.24 -24.43
N GLY A 178 0.17 -15.43 -24.07
CA GLY A 178 0.66 -16.21 -22.93
C GLY A 178 0.05 -17.61 -23.00
N ASP A 179 0.59 -18.55 -22.24
CA ASP A 179 -0.02 -19.86 -22.11
C ASP A 179 -1.40 -19.72 -21.43
N PRO A 180 -2.51 -20.17 -22.04
CA PRO A 180 -3.83 -20.10 -21.42
C PRO A 180 -3.91 -20.79 -20.05
N ALA A 181 -3.04 -21.76 -19.76
CA ALA A 181 -2.94 -22.39 -18.44
C ALA A 181 -2.30 -21.47 -17.37
N GLN A 182 -1.72 -20.34 -17.77
CA GLN A 182 -1.02 -19.39 -16.91
C GLN A 182 -1.62 -17.97 -16.91
N GLN A 183 -2.90 -17.85 -17.28
CA GLN A 183 -3.68 -16.62 -17.30
C GLN A 183 -4.77 -16.64 -16.23
N ASN A 184 -5.35 -15.46 -15.93
CA ASN A 184 -6.50 -15.31 -15.03
C ASN A 184 -6.23 -15.91 -13.65
N TRP A 185 -5.20 -15.38 -13.00
CA TRP A 185 -4.83 -15.79 -11.65
C TRP A 185 -4.77 -14.59 -10.70
N THR A 186 -4.97 -14.90 -9.43
CA THR A 186 -4.89 -13.96 -8.30
C THR A 186 -3.81 -14.43 -7.34
N ALA A 187 -3.20 -13.48 -6.63
CA ALA A 187 -2.37 -13.73 -5.47
C ALA A 187 -2.87 -12.91 -4.28
N ARG A 188 -2.72 -13.48 -3.09
CA ARG A 188 -2.82 -12.79 -1.81
C ARG A 188 -1.60 -13.14 -0.99
N TYR A 189 -0.89 -12.12 -0.52
CA TYR A 189 0.12 -12.28 0.52
C TYR A 189 -0.35 -11.59 1.79
N SER A 190 -0.08 -12.20 2.93
CA SER A 190 -0.35 -11.63 4.23
C SER A 190 0.71 -12.07 5.25
N GLY A 191 0.73 -11.41 6.39
CA GLY A 191 1.65 -11.69 7.47
C GLY A 191 2.18 -10.39 8.05
N PHE A 192 3.46 -10.37 8.39
CA PHE A 192 4.13 -9.21 8.98
C PHE A 192 5.43 -8.90 8.26
N ILE A 193 5.70 -7.61 8.09
CA ILE A 193 7.01 -7.08 7.73
C ILE A 193 7.73 -6.71 9.02
N ARG A 194 8.91 -7.29 9.23
CA ARG A 194 9.80 -7.00 10.34
C ARG A 194 10.75 -5.88 9.97
N ILE A 195 10.67 -4.77 10.68
CA ILE A 195 11.66 -3.69 10.65
C ILE A 195 12.66 -3.94 11.78
N THR A 196 13.93 -4.12 11.42
CA THR A 196 15.03 -4.33 12.37
C THR A 196 15.74 -3.04 12.73
N ASP A 197 15.85 -2.12 11.77
CA ASP A 197 16.54 -0.85 11.93
C ASP A 197 15.52 0.28 11.77
N PRO A 198 15.25 1.07 12.82
CA PRO A 198 14.36 2.22 12.69
C PRO A 198 14.85 3.20 11.63
N GLY A 199 13.94 3.76 10.83
CA GLY A 199 14.32 4.72 9.81
C GLY A 199 13.23 5.02 8.80
N GLU A 200 13.61 5.70 7.73
CA GLU A 200 12.75 5.94 6.57
C GLU A 200 12.75 4.74 5.64
N TYR A 201 11.55 4.26 5.31
CA TYR A 201 11.29 3.17 4.39
C TYR A 201 10.32 3.61 3.30
N ASN A 202 10.45 3.04 2.12
CA ASN A 202 9.40 3.06 1.10
C ASN A 202 9.21 1.64 0.57
N PHE A 203 7.98 1.28 0.22
CA PHE A 203 7.65 -0.01 -0.38
C PHE A 203 7.13 0.22 -1.78
N SER A 204 7.51 -0.67 -2.70
CA SER A 204 6.96 -0.68 -4.05
C SER A 204 6.51 -2.06 -4.47
N VAL A 205 5.51 -2.08 -5.35
CA VAL A 205 5.02 -3.29 -6.00
C VAL A 205 5.25 -3.15 -7.49
N LEU A 206 5.96 -4.09 -8.08
CA LEU A 206 5.92 -4.33 -9.52
C LEU A 206 4.74 -5.26 -9.82
N HIS A 207 3.88 -4.86 -10.75
CA HIS A 207 2.61 -5.52 -11.03
C HIS A 207 2.33 -5.67 -12.54
N ASP A 208 1.54 -6.67 -12.91
CA ASP A 208 0.85 -6.83 -14.21
C ASP A 208 -0.29 -7.83 -13.96
N ASP A 209 -1.56 -7.46 -13.86
CA ASP A 209 -2.17 -6.17 -14.16
C ASP A 209 -2.32 -5.29 -12.93
N GLY A 210 -3.23 -5.63 -12.02
CA GLY A 210 -3.62 -4.76 -10.91
C GLY A 210 -3.22 -5.32 -9.55
N PHE A 211 -3.14 -4.42 -8.57
CA PHE A 211 -2.73 -4.77 -7.22
C PHE A 211 -3.26 -3.75 -6.19
N PHE A 212 -3.21 -4.15 -4.92
CA PHE A 212 -3.21 -3.25 -3.78
C PHE A 212 -2.22 -3.77 -2.72
N PHE A 213 -1.56 -2.86 -2.01
CA PHE A 213 -0.70 -3.15 -0.87
C PHE A 213 -1.13 -2.29 0.31
N ARG A 214 -1.24 -2.91 1.48
CA ARG A 214 -1.55 -2.27 2.76
C ARG A 214 -0.46 -2.58 3.75
N LEU A 215 0.05 -1.56 4.43
CA LEU A 215 0.91 -1.69 5.60
C LEU A 215 0.15 -1.20 6.83
N ILE A 216 0.07 -2.06 7.84
CA ILE A 216 -0.80 -1.89 9.00
C ILE A 216 0.06 -1.84 10.27
N GLY A 217 -0.07 -0.74 11.00
CA GLY A 217 0.65 -0.45 12.24
C GLY A 217 -0.21 -0.56 13.50
N ALA A 218 0.24 0.12 14.55
CA ALA A 218 -0.42 0.16 15.85
C ALA A 218 -1.88 0.64 15.76
N GLY A 219 -2.77 -0.02 16.50
CA GLY A 219 -4.19 0.37 16.56
C GLY A 219 -4.96 0.22 15.24
N GLY A 220 -4.41 -0.48 14.25
CA GLY A 220 -5.01 -0.62 12.92
C GLY A 220 -4.80 0.60 12.02
N ALA A 221 -3.86 1.48 12.35
CA ALA A 221 -3.45 2.55 11.43
C ALA A 221 -2.89 1.93 10.14
N GLU A 222 -3.35 2.38 8.98
CA GLU A 222 -3.01 1.80 7.68
C GLU A 222 -2.48 2.88 6.73
N VAL A 223 -1.56 2.48 5.87
CA VAL A 223 -1.21 3.18 4.64
C VAL A 223 -1.25 2.21 3.48
N ASP A 224 -1.75 2.67 2.32
CA ASP A 224 -1.95 1.83 1.15
C ASP A 224 -1.46 2.47 -0.16
N ILE A 225 -1.18 1.61 -1.13
CA ILE A 225 -0.95 1.94 -2.55
C ILE A 225 -1.66 0.90 -3.41
N GLY A 226 -2.05 1.28 -4.63
CA GLY A 226 -2.66 0.33 -5.55
C GLY A 226 -2.90 0.89 -6.94
N ARG A 227 -3.16 -0.04 -7.85
CA ARG A 227 -3.64 0.20 -9.22
C ARG A 227 -4.74 -0.79 -9.49
N ASP A 228 -5.98 -0.31 -9.51
CA ASP A 228 -7.13 -1.13 -9.90
C ASP A 228 -7.22 -1.24 -11.44
N PHE A 229 -7.95 -2.23 -11.92
CA PHE A 229 -8.16 -2.58 -13.32
C PHE A 229 -6.95 -3.17 -14.06
N LEU A 230 -6.99 -3.13 -15.39
CA LEU A 230 -5.93 -3.56 -16.28
C LEU A 230 -4.90 -2.44 -16.44
N ASN A 231 -3.67 -2.70 -16.02
CA ASN A 231 -2.59 -1.72 -16.04
C ASN A 231 -1.35 -2.35 -16.67
N PRO A 232 -0.56 -1.58 -17.43
CA PRO A 232 0.71 -2.08 -17.90
C PRO A 232 1.65 -2.35 -16.73
N ARG A 233 2.68 -3.17 -16.99
CA ARG A 233 3.80 -3.33 -16.06
C ARG A 233 4.38 -2.00 -15.63
N ASP A 234 4.37 -1.80 -14.33
CA ASP A 234 5.01 -0.67 -13.68
C ASP A 234 5.38 -1.03 -12.25
N ARG A 235 6.29 -0.25 -11.66
CA ARG A 235 6.67 -0.31 -10.25
C ARG A 235 6.14 0.93 -9.54
N VAL A 236 5.18 0.73 -8.65
CA VAL A 236 4.53 1.81 -7.89
C VAL A 236 4.95 1.73 -6.43
N GLY A 237 5.46 2.82 -5.86
CA GLY A 237 5.73 2.96 -4.44
C GLY A 237 4.88 4.04 -3.77
N PHE A 238 5.03 4.22 -2.46
CA PHE A 238 4.36 5.31 -1.75
C PHE A 238 4.89 6.67 -2.23
N ASP A 239 4.00 7.67 -2.27
CA ASP A 239 4.33 9.05 -2.65
C ASP A 239 5.36 9.71 -1.71
N GLN A 240 5.50 9.19 -0.50
CA GLN A 240 6.44 9.64 0.52
C GLN A 240 7.00 8.47 1.32
N ASN A 241 8.19 8.65 1.89
CA ASN A 241 8.77 7.69 2.81
C ASN A 241 7.95 7.61 4.11
N LEU A 242 7.92 6.41 4.68
CA LEU A 242 7.33 6.08 5.97
C LEU A 242 8.46 6.05 7.01
N VAL A 243 8.30 6.76 8.12
CA VAL A 243 9.18 6.63 9.29
C VAL A 243 8.66 5.46 10.11
N LEU A 244 9.45 4.39 10.15
CA LEU A 244 9.11 3.14 10.83
C LEU A 244 10.07 2.91 12.00
N ASP A 245 9.51 2.58 13.16
CA ASP A 245 10.26 2.06 14.30
C ASP A 245 10.48 0.55 14.17
N GLU A 246 11.44 0.03 14.95
CA GLU A 246 11.69 -1.41 15.08
C GLU A 246 10.44 -2.16 15.58
N GLY A 247 10.04 -3.19 14.84
CA GLY A 247 8.86 -3.98 15.18
C GLY A 247 8.26 -4.72 13.98
N LEU A 248 7.03 -5.19 14.19
CA LEU A 248 6.22 -5.87 13.19
C LEU A 248 5.08 -4.97 12.72
N TYR A 249 4.91 -4.91 11.41
CA TYR A 249 3.80 -4.26 10.73
C TYR A 249 3.04 -5.34 9.97
N ALA A 250 1.75 -5.51 10.24
CA ALA A 250 0.96 -6.42 9.42
C ALA A 250 0.90 -5.87 7.99
N PHE A 251 0.74 -6.75 7.01
CA PHE A 251 0.53 -6.33 5.64
C PHE A 251 -0.45 -7.25 4.92
N GLU A 252 -1.06 -6.69 3.88
CA GLU A 252 -1.83 -7.43 2.89
C GLU A 252 -1.43 -6.93 1.49
N LEU A 253 -1.16 -7.86 0.59
CA LEU A 253 -0.90 -7.59 -0.82
C LEU A 253 -1.81 -8.48 -1.67
N GLY A 254 -2.77 -7.87 -2.35
CA GLY A 254 -3.57 -8.54 -3.37
C GLY A 254 -3.06 -8.17 -4.76
N ALA A 255 -3.00 -9.14 -5.67
CA ALA A 255 -2.66 -8.92 -7.08
C ALA A 255 -3.50 -9.82 -7.99
N TRP A 256 -3.73 -9.39 -9.22
CA TRP A 256 -4.41 -10.18 -10.26
C TRP A 256 -3.81 -9.92 -11.63
N ASN A 257 -3.87 -10.95 -12.48
CA ASN A 257 -3.40 -10.90 -13.85
C ASN A 257 -4.46 -11.46 -14.81
N ARG A 258 -4.69 -10.75 -15.90
CA ARG A 258 -5.54 -11.12 -17.02
C ARG A 258 -4.73 -11.14 -18.31
N LEU A 259 -4.59 -12.35 -18.87
CA LEU A 259 -3.83 -12.61 -20.09
C LEU A 259 -2.34 -12.21 -19.98
N GLY A 260 -1.59 -12.43 -21.07
CA GLY A 260 -0.25 -11.87 -21.22
C GLY A 260 0.74 -12.23 -20.11
N ALA A 261 1.60 -11.26 -19.76
CA ALA A 261 2.54 -11.37 -18.65
C ALA A 261 1.82 -11.06 -17.34
N GLY A 262 2.13 -11.80 -16.30
CA GLY A 262 1.68 -11.53 -14.94
C GLY A 262 2.84 -11.50 -13.97
N ILE A 263 2.87 -10.52 -13.07
CA ILE A 263 3.90 -10.39 -12.03
C ILE A 263 3.34 -9.72 -10.78
N VAL A 264 3.84 -10.14 -9.63
CA VAL A 264 3.75 -9.44 -8.35
C VAL A 264 5.11 -9.52 -7.65
N ASP A 265 5.73 -8.38 -7.39
CA ASP A 265 7.06 -8.27 -6.79
C ASP A 265 7.11 -7.12 -5.77
N LEU A 266 7.19 -7.45 -4.47
CA LEU A 266 7.29 -6.49 -3.37
C LEU A 266 8.75 -6.18 -3.05
N ARG A 267 9.08 -4.90 -3.13
CA ARG A 267 10.40 -4.36 -2.82
C ARG A 267 10.30 -3.23 -1.82
N TRP A 268 11.42 -2.94 -1.20
CA TRP A 268 11.56 -1.79 -0.33
C TRP A 268 12.84 -1.02 -0.61
N THR A 269 12.91 0.15 -0.01
CA THR A 269 14.12 0.96 0.13
C THR A 269 14.18 1.42 1.57
N SER A 270 15.38 1.61 2.09
CA SER A 270 15.59 2.11 3.45
C SER A 270 16.80 3.04 3.52
N GLY A 271 16.68 4.08 4.35
CA GLY A 271 17.81 4.96 4.68
C GLY A 271 18.35 5.81 3.54
N CYS A 272 17.56 6.09 2.50
CA CYS A 272 17.98 6.98 1.41
C CYS A 272 17.34 8.35 1.48
N THR A 273 18.04 9.34 0.93
CA THR A 273 17.57 10.72 0.79
C THR A 273 17.28 11.12 -0.66
N ASP A 274 17.77 10.37 -1.66
CA ASP A 274 17.62 10.65 -3.08
C ASP A 274 17.10 9.41 -3.85
N ALA A 275 17.90 8.86 -4.79
CA ALA A 275 17.56 7.69 -5.59
C ALA A 275 18.08 6.40 -4.90
N CYS A 276 17.15 5.56 -4.43
CA CYS A 276 17.48 4.22 -3.98
C CYS A 276 17.31 3.19 -5.09
N ASP A 277 18.09 2.12 -5.01
CA ASP A 277 17.76 0.88 -5.68
C ASP A 277 16.69 0.12 -4.89
N TRP A 278 15.61 -0.25 -5.58
CA TRP A 278 14.56 -1.12 -5.02
C TRP A 278 15.08 -2.54 -4.84
N THR A 279 15.15 -2.99 -3.60
CA THR A 279 15.57 -4.35 -3.25
C THR A 279 14.39 -5.20 -2.84
N LEU A 280 14.42 -6.50 -3.16
CA LEU A 280 13.42 -7.44 -2.67
C LEU A 280 13.34 -7.36 -1.15
N VAL A 281 12.12 -7.35 -0.61
CA VAL A 281 11.95 -7.50 0.84
C VAL A 281 12.53 -8.86 1.22
N PRO A 282 13.57 -8.92 2.07
CA PRO A 282 14.23 -10.18 2.39
C PRO A 282 13.27 -11.15 3.08
N GLY A 283 13.45 -12.45 2.85
CA GLY A 283 12.60 -13.46 3.47
C GLY A 283 12.70 -13.46 5.01
N GLU A 284 13.86 -13.11 5.56
CA GLU A 284 14.04 -12.93 7.00
C GLU A 284 13.27 -11.74 7.59
N ASN A 285 12.78 -10.84 6.74
CA ASN A 285 11.93 -9.70 7.11
C ASN A 285 10.44 -9.99 6.88
N LEU A 286 10.07 -11.15 6.36
CA LEU A 286 8.68 -11.57 6.17
C LEU A 286 8.33 -12.69 7.15
N LEU A 287 7.32 -12.47 7.98
CA LEU A 287 6.82 -13.44 8.93
C LEU A 287 5.39 -13.83 8.57
N SER A 288 5.11 -15.14 8.51
CA SER A 288 3.74 -15.62 8.48
C SER A 288 3.03 -15.28 9.79
N ALA A 289 1.69 -15.21 9.75
CA ALA A 289 0.90 -14.95 10.95
C ALA A 289 1.17 -15.99 12.06
N SER A 290 1.46 -17.23 11.67
CA SER A 290 1.82 -18.33 12.58
C SER A 290 3.17 -18.17 13.29
N GLN A 291 4.06 -17.30 12.81
CA GLN A 291 5.37 -17.02 13.43
C GLN A 291 5.31 -15.91 14.47
N VAL A 292 4.23 -15.14 14.53
CA VAL A 292 4.08 -14.02 15.46
C VAL A 292 3.30 -14.50 16.68
N PRO A 293 3.86 -14.41 17.90
CA PRO A 293 3.11 -14.75 19.10
C PRO A 293 1.87 -13.87 19.16
N GLU A 294 0.68 -14.49 19.21
CA GLU A 294 -0.53 -13.72 19.48
C GLU A 294 -0.34 -12.96 20.80
N PRO A 295 -0.69 -11.66 20.87
CA PRO A 295 -0.72 -10.95 22.14
C PRO A 295 -1.56 -11.82 23.07
N PRO A 296 -1.11 -12.11 24.30
CA PRO A 296 -1.63 -13.21 25.08
C PRO A 296 -3.08 -12.90 25.48
N ALA A 297 -4.02 -13.22 24.59
CA ALA A 297 -5.44 -13.15 24.81
C ALA A 297 -5.78 -14.07 25.99
N ALA A 298 -5.04 -15.18 26.14
CA ALA A 298 -5.05 -16.00 27.33
C ALA A 298 -4.66 -15.24 28.61
N ALA A 299 -3.65 -14.36 28.58
CA ALA A 299 -3.29 -13.53 29.74
C ALA A 299 -4.35 -12.44 30.00
N LEU A 300 -4.91 -11.82 28.97
CA LEU A 300 -6.00 -10.85 29.11
C LEU A 300 -7.27 -11.52 29.67
N VAL A 301 -7.61 -12.71 29.19
CA VAL A 301 -8.71 -13.53 29.72
C VAL A 301 -8.42 -13.97 31.15
N LEU A 302 -7.20 -14.40 31.47
CA LEU A 302 -6.81 -14.75 32.85
C LEU A 302 -6.91 -13.55 33.79
N ILE A 303 -6.46 -12.36 33.38
CA ILE A 303 -6.58 -11.11 34.17
C ILE A 303 -8.06 -10.74 34.34
N ALA A 304 -8.87 -10.85 33.29
CA ALA A 304 -10.31 -10.64 33.37
C ALA A 304 -10.99 -11.62 34.34
N LEU A 305 -10.65 -12.91 34.27
CA LEU A 305 -11.18 -13.93 35.19
C LEU A 305 -10.71 -13.69 36.64
N LEU A 306 -9.46 -13.30 36.85
CA LEU A 306 -8.90 -13.01 38.19
C LEU A 306 -9.59 -11.79 38.82
N SER A 307 -9.82 -10.75 38.04
CA SER A 307 -10.52 -9.52 38.50
C SER A 307 -11.99 -9.80 38.82
N LEU A 308 -12.69 -10.62 38.02
CA LEU A 308 -14.03 -11.12 38.33
C LEU A 308 -14.07 -11.96 39.63
N TRP A 309 -13.06 -12.80 39.87
CA TRP A 309 -12.98 -13.62 41.08
C TRP A 309 -12.74 -12.77 42.33
N LEU A 310 -11.81 -11.80 42.27
CA LEU A 310 -11.55 -10.86 43.36
C LEU A 310 -12.77 -10.00 43.69
N ALA A 311 -13.52 -9.55 42.68
CA ALA A 311 -14.77 -8.81 42.89
C ALA A 311 -15.85 -9.64 43.61
N ARG A 312 -15.89 -10.96 43.39
CA ARG A 312 -16.80 -11.87 44.10
C ARG A 312 -16.33 -12.20 45.53
N ALA A 313 -15.03 -12.38 45.74
CA ALA A 313 -14.46 -12.71 47.04
C ALA A 313 -14.47 -11.53 48.03
N GLY A 314 -14.43 -10.30 47.52
CA GLY A 314 -14.34 -9.07 48.30
C GLY A 314 -15.66 -8.45 48.77
N LEU A 315 -16.83 -9.06 48.51
CA LEU A 315 -18.10 -8.55 49.04
C LEU A 315 -18.30 -9.04 50.48
N PRO A 316 -18.06 -8.21 51.52
CA PRO A 316 -18.44 -8.57 52.87
C PRO A 316 -19.93 -8.82 52.87
N ARG A 317 -20.32 -10.05 53.20
CA ARG A 317 -21.70 -10.47 53.36
C ARG A 317 -22.30 -9.58 54.45
N LYS A 318 -22.91 -8.45 54.05
CA LYS A 318 -23.55 -7.48 54.93
C LYS A 318 -24.62 -8.25 55.68
N ARG A 319 -24.30 -8.69 56.91
CA ARG A 319 -25.21 -9.43 57.77
C ARG A 319 -26.45 -8.57 57.92
N ARG A 320 -27.55 -8.99 57.29
CA ARG A 320 -28.84 -8.32 57.45
C ARG A 320 -29.11 -8.24 58.95
N PRO A 321 -29.32 -7.05 59.52
CA PRO A 321 -29.71 -6.94 60.91
C PRO A 321 -31.01 -7.73 61.11
N ARG A 322 -30.99 -8.69 62.04
CA ARG A 322 -32.19 -9.39 62.50
C ARG A 322 -33.09 -8.34 63.15
N SER A 323 -34.11 -7.89 62.44
CA SER A 323 -35.23 -7.14 63.01
C SER A 323 -35.98 -8.08 63.97
N ARG A 324 -35.79 -7.86 65.28
CA ARG A 324 -36.67 -8.41 66.32
C ARG A 324 -38.01 -7.70 66.21
N CYS A 325 -39.06 -8.41 65.81
CA CYS A 325 -40.43 -7.98 66.04
C CYS A 325 -40.77 -8.23 67.52
N SER A 326 -40.92 -7.16 68.29
CA SER A 326 -41.61 -7.18 69.59
C SER A 326 -43.10 -7.04 69.35
N LEU A 327 -43.88 -8.02 69.82
CA LEU A 327 -45.33 -7.94 69.97
C LEU A 327 -45.66 -7.05 71.18
N PRO A 328 -46.64 -6.13 71.09
CA PRO A 328 -47.22 -5.49 72.26
C PRO A 328 -48.19 -6.46 72.94
N GLY A 329 -48.08 -6.57 74.26
CA GLY A 329 -48.91 -7.42 75.10
C GLY A 329 -50.34 -6.90 75.27
N ALA A 330 -51.20 -7.84 75.65
CA ALA A 330 -52.39 -7.66 76.45
C ALA A 330 -52.28 -8.60 77.66
#